data_AF-A0A410P6L8-F1
#
_entry.id   AF-A0A410P6L8-F1
#
_cell.length_a   1.000
_cell.length_b   1.000
_cell.length_c   1.000
_cell.angle_alpha   90.00
_cell.angle_beta   90.00
_cell.angle_gamma   90.00
#
_symmetry.space_group_name_H-M   'P 1'
#
loop_
_entity.id
_entity.type
_entity.pdbx_description
1 polymer ?
#
loop_
_entity_poly.entity_id
_entity_poly.type
_entity_poly.pdbx_seq_one_letter_code
_entity_poly.pdbx_strand_id
1 'polypeptide(L)'
;MQGAGELPPVRGVSIRADAKNLRDVEKAIIGKYLGIPYRHRGRTIDGLDCWGFLKLVYADLGYRLFDIEDLEYSKVWGLSGKDYFREHYGHDWDRVETPQVLDGILFVNSKGVANHAGIVLSKRRFIHCCRQGVVVSRLDDVSWKTKTEGFYRLKNDIRS
;
A
#
# COMPACT_ATOMS: atom_id res chain seq x y z
N MET A 1 28.20 13.33 -11.81
CA MET A 1 28.47 12.01 -11.17
C MET A 1 27.28 11.66 -10.31
N GLN A 2 26.77 10.42 -10.47
CA GLN A 2 25.65 9.80 -9.73
C GLN A 2 24.29 10.52 -9.95
N GLY A 3 23.54 10.27 -11.03
CA GLY A 3 23.01 8.95 -11.38
C GLY A 3 21.85 8.63 -10.45
N ALA A 4 20.74 9.37 -10.56
CA ALA A 4 19.49 9.03 -9.89
C ALA A 4 19.14 7.60 -10.32
N GLY A 5 19.26 6.65 -9.39
CA GLY A 5 18.97 5.26 -9.64
C GLY A 5 17.49 5.13 -9.96
N GLU A 6 17.16 5.18 -11.25
CA GLU A 6 15.89 4.67 -11.75
C GLU A 6 15.72 3.28 -11.14
N LEU A 7 14.67 3.12 -10.35
CA LEU A 7 14.29 1.82 -9.85
C LEU A 7 14.14 0.91 -11.06
N PRO A 8 14.78 -0.27 -11.08
CA PRO A 8 14.63 -1.17 -12.20
C PRO A 8 13.13 -1.40 -12.37
N PRO A 9 12.58 -1.16 -13.57
CA PRO A 9 11.18 -1.47 -13.82
C PRO A 9 11.01 -2.94 -13.48
N VAL A 10 10.03 -3.26 -12.64
CA VAL A 10 9.53 -4.62 -12.55
C VAL A 10 8.87 -4.87 -13.90
N ARG A 11 9.69 -5.30 -14.86
CA ARG A 11 9.28 -5.60 -16.22
C ARG A 11 8.09 -6.53 -16.13
N GLY A 12 6.98 -6.06 -16.69
CA GLY A 12 5.69 -6.72 -16.81
C GLY A 12 5.65 -8.11 -16.19
N VAL A 13 5.15 -8.20 -14.96
CA VAL A 13 4.49 -9.44 -14.55
C VAL A 13 3.23 -9.52 -15.40
N SER A 14 3.37 -10.02 -16.63
CA SER A 14 2.25 -10.60 -17.33
C SER A 14 1.81 -11.78 -16.46
N ILE A 15 0.85 -11.51 -15.55
CA ILE A 15 0.17 -12.49 -14.72
C ILE A 15 -0.58 -13.41 -15.69
N ARG A 16 0.14 -14.35 -16.32
CA ARG A 16 -0.49 -15.54 -16.88
C ARG A 16 -0.98 -16.37 -15.69
N ALA A 17 -2.22 -16.78 -15.86
CA ALA A 17 -3.10 -17.27 -14.81
C ALA A 17 -2.71 -18.68 -14.36
N ASP A 18 -1.88 -18.80 -13.33
CA ASP A 18 -1.77 -20.02 -12.53
C ASP A 18 -1.10 -19.73 -11.18
N ALA A 19 -1.57 -20.44 -10.16
CA ALA A 19 -1.40 -20.16 -8.72
C ALA A 19 0.05 -20.22 -8.18
N LYS A 20 1.08 -20.19 -9.03
CA LYS A 20 2.49 -20.05 -8.65
C LYS A 20 3.00 -18.60 -8.63
N ASN A 21 2.32 -17.67 -9.30
CA ASN A 21 2.78 -16.28 -9.49
C ASN A 21 2.70 -15.41 -8.21
N LEU A 22 1.63 -15.52 -7.42
CA LEU A 22 1.42 -14.64 -6.24
C LEU A 22 2.49 -14.78 -5.15
N ARG A 23 3.06 -15.97 -4.97
CA ARG A 23 4.15 -16.18 -4.00
C ARG A 23 5.43 -15.47 -4.41
N ASP A 24 5.71 -15.46 -5.71
CA ASP A 24 6.92 -14.81 -6.24
C ASP A 24 6.73 -13.29 -6.28
N VAL A 25 5.52 -12.81 -6.59
CA VAL A 25 5.17 -11.39 -6.45
C VAL A 25 5.30 -10.94 -4.99
N GLU A 26 4.73 -11.69 -4.04
CA GLU A 26 4.88 -11.37 -2.61
C GLU A 26 6.35 -11.34 -2.18
N LYS A 27 7.16 -12.32 -2.60
CA LYS A 27 8.61 -12.33 -2.33
C LYS A 27 9.31 -11.13 -2.94
N ALA A 28 8.97 -10.74 -4.17
CA ALA A 28 9.57 -9.59 -4.84
C ALA A 28 9.23 -8.28 -4.12
N ILE A 29 7.96 -8.10 -3.71
CA ILE A 29 7.53 -6.93 -2.92
C ILE A 29 8.29 -6.89 -1.58
N ILE A 30 8.31 -8.00 -0.83
CA ILE A 30 9.03 -8.03 0.46
C ILE A 30 10.52 -7.76 0.24
N GLY A 31 11.15 -8.43 -0.73
CA GLY A 31 12.57 -8.31 -1.00
C GLY A 31 13.01 -6.92 -1.44
N LYS A 32 12.15 -6.19 -2.18
CA LYS A 32 12.43 -4.83 -2.65
C LYS A 32 12.19 -3.77 -1.59
N TYR A 33 11.14 -3.90 -0.79
CA TYR A 33 10.65 -2.79 0.05
C TYR A 33 10.93 -2.93 1.55
N LEU A 34 11.05 -4.16 2.08
CA LEU A 34 11.21 -4.38 3.51
C LEU A 34 12.43 -3.62 4.07
N GLY A 35 12.21 -2.86 5.15
CA GLY A 35 13.26 -2.10 5.83
C GLY A 35 13.51 -0.69 5.28
N ILE A 36 12.88 -0.27 4.18
CA ILE A 36 12.94 1.12 3.71
C ILE A 36 12.42 2.04 4.84
N PRO A 37 13.16 3.09 5.23
CA PRO A 37 12.80 3.94 6.36
C PRO A 37 11.56 4.77 6.08
N TYR A 38 10.86 5.14 7.16
CA TYR A 38 9.72 6.04 7.05
C TYR A 38 10.15 7.48 6.75
N ARG A 39 9.51 8.10 5.77
CA ARG A 39 9.56 9.55 5.52
C ARG A 39 8.15 10.04 5.24
N HIS A 40 7.72 11.08 5.95
CA HIS A 40 6.42 11.74 5.70
C HIS A 40 6.38 12.25 4.26
N ARG A 41 5.33 11.92 3.50
CA ARG A 41 5.20 12.19 2.05
C ARG A 41 6.32 11.57 1.23
N GLY A 42 6.97 10.52 1.73
CA GLY A 42 8.00 9.79 1.01
C GLY A 42 7.45 9.10 -0.23
N ARG A 43 8.16 9.21 -1.37
CA ARG A 43 7.77 8.67 -2.68
C ARG A 43 8.90 7.90 -3.37
N THR A 44 10.01 7.67 -2.68
CA THR A 44 11.20 7.01 -3.23
C THR A 44 11.73 5.94 -2.28
N ILE A 45 12.64 5.09 -2.76
CA ILE A 45 13.28 4.06 -1.94
C ILE A 45 14.15 4.61 -0.79
N ASP A 46 14.51 5.89 -0.81
CA ASP A 46 15.22 6.52 0.30
C ASP A 46 14.33 6.77 1.52
N GLY A 47 13.00 6.70 1.33
CA GLY A 47 12.04 6.60 2.39
C GLY A 47 10.60 6.84 1.94
N LEU A 48 9.68 6.16 2.61
CA LEU A 48 8.28 6.06 2.21
C LEU A 48 7.33 6.45 3.35
N ASP A 49 6.12 6.89 3.01
CA ASP A 49 4.98 6.75 3.92
C ASP A 49 4.07 5.62 3.43
N CYS A 50 2.96 5.38 4.14
CA CYS A 50 2.05 4.29 3.79
C CYS A 50 1.50 4.42 2.37
N TRP A 51 1.14 5.62 1.92
CA TRP A 51 0.62 5.84 0.58
C TRP A 51 1.71 5.74 -0.49
N GLY A 52 2.86 6.38 -0.29
CA GLY A 52 4.00 6.28 -1.21
C GLY A 52 4.48 4.83 -1.38
N PHE A 53 4.44 4.04 -0.31
CA PHE A 53 4.71 2.60 -0.39
C PHE A 53 3.70 1.88 -1.30
N LEU A 54 2.39 2.08 -1.10
CA LEU A 54 1.37 1.49 -1.98
C LEU A 54 1.61 1.92 -3.42
N LYS A 55 1.81 3.21 -3.67
CA LYS A 55 2.07 3.75 -5.01
C LYS A 55 3.21 3.03 -5.74
N LEU A 56 4.36 2.87 -5.08
CA LEU A 56 5.50 2.21 -5.71
C LEU A 56 5.24 0.72 -5.96
N VAL A 57 4.59 0.01 -5.03
CA VAL A 57 4.23 -1.39 -5.25
C VAL A 57 3.25 -1.54 -6.41
N TYR A 58 2.19 -0.74 -6.49
CA TYR A 58 1.23 -0.83 -7.59
C TYR A 58 1.84 -0.37 -8.92
N ALA A 59 2.74 0.62 -8.92
CA ALA A 59 3.49 1.02 -10.11
C ALA A 59 4.38 -0.13 -10.64
N ASP A 60 5.07 -0.86 -9.76
CA ASP A 60 5.81 -2.07 -10.12
C ASP A 60 4.91 -3.16 -10.72
N LEU A 61 3.64 -3.20 -10.32
CA LEU A 61 2.64 -4.14 -10.84
C LEU A 61 1.96 -3.63 -12.12
N GLY A 62 2.37 -2.46 -12.64
CA GLY A 62 1.82 -1.86 -13.87
C GLY A 62 0.54 -1.04 -13.65
N TYR A 63 0.23 -0.68 -12.42
CA TYR A 63 -0.94 0.15 -12.08
C TYR A 63 -0.51 1.55 -11.64
N ARG A 64 -1.22 2.57 -12.13
CA ARG A 64 -0.94 3.95 -11.77
C ARG A 64 -1.99 4.48 -10.81
N LEU A 65 -1.67 4.48 -9.52
CA LEU A 65 -2.50 5.11 -8.50
C LEU A 65 -2.39 6.64 -8.57
N PHE A 66 -3.48 7.35 -8.31
CA PHE A 66 -3.45 8.79 -8.09
C PHE A 66 -2.43 9.14 -7.00
N ASP A 67 -1.80 10.33 -7.05
CA ASP A 67 -1.10 10.83 -5.86
C ASP A 67 -2.03 11.74 -5.06
N ILE A 68 -1.83 11.72 -3.76
CA ILE A 68 -2.36 12.70 -2.83
C ILE A 68 -1.43 13.95 -2.85
N GLU A 69 -0.56 14.11 -3.85
CA GLU A 69 0.36 15.27 -3.97
C GLU A 69 -0.37 16.60 -4.04
N ASP A 70 -1.58 16.62 -4.63
CA ASP A 70 -2.47 17.80 -4.66
C ASP A 70 -3.08 18.14 -3.30
N LEU A 71 -2.90 17.26 -2.31
CA LEU A 71 -3.40 17.43 -0.96
C LEU A 71 -2.19 17.55 -0.03
N GLU A 72 -1.88 18.78 0.39
CA GLU A 72 -0.90 19.04 1.44
C GLU A 72 -1.40 18.52 2.80
N TYR A 73 -1.42 17.20 3.00
CA TYR A 73 -1.81 16.64 4.30
C TYR A 73 -0.64 16.72 5.30
N SER A 74 -0.94 17.30 6.46
CA SER A 74 -0.02 17.41 7.58
C SER A 74 0.21 16.04 8.23
N LYS A 75 1.30 15.83 8.98
CA LYS A 75 1.54 14.59 9.77
C LYS A 75 0.39 14.23 10.73
N VAL A 76 -0.46 15.21 11.06
CA VAL A 76 -1.55 15.09 12.01
C VAL A 76 -2.94 15.11 11.35
N TRP A 77 -3.03 14.99 10.02
CA TRP A 77 -4.30 15.07 9.30
C TRP A 77 -5.37 14.09 9.81
N GLY A 78 -4.97 12.88 10.23
CA GLY A 78 -5.92 11.93 10.84
C GLY A 78 -6.59 12.47 12.11
N LEU A 79 -6.04 13.52 12.73
CA LEU A 79 -6.63 14.22 13.87
C LEU A 79 -7.62 15.31 13.46
N SER A 80 -7.56 15.81 12.22
CA SER A 80 -8.42 16.87 11.69
C SER A 80 -9.78 16.37 11.20
N GLY A 81 -10.02 15.06 11.19
CA GLY A 81 -11.32 14.47 10.83
C GLY A 81 -11.59 14.33 9.33
N LYS A 82 -10.66 14.78 8.45
CA LYS A 82 -10.76 14.57 7.00
C LYS A 82 -10.29 13.17 6.67
N ASP A 83 -11.01 12.44 5.82
CA ASP A 83 -10.69 11.06 5.45
C ASP A 83 -10.26 10.98 3.99
N TYR A 84 -9.05 11.48 3.72
CA TYR A 84 -8.48 11.49 2.37
C TYR A 84 -8.36 10.09 1.77
N PHE A 85 -8.23 9.06 2.61
CA PHE A 85 -8.21 7.68 2.11
C PHE A 85 -9.58 7.30 1.55
N ARG A 86 -10.67 7.44 2.34
CA ARG A 86 -12.02 7.08 1.88
C ARG A 86 -12.53 7.95 0.74
N GLU A 87 -12.22 9.24 0.76
CA GLU A 87 -12.65 10.20 -0.26
C GLU A 87 -12.08 9.87 -1.65
N HIS A 88 -10.90 9.26 -1.72
CA HIS A 88 -10.21 9.01 -2.99
C HIS A 88 -10.05 7.52 -3.37
N TYR A 89 -10.06 6.58 -2.40
CA TYR A 89 -10.00 5.14 -2.71
C TYR A 89 -11.25 4.62 -3.43
N GLY A 90 -12.45 5.16 -3.14
CA GLY A 90 -13.70 4.63 -3.71
C GLY A 90 -13.82 4.76 -5.24
N HIS A 91 -13.04 5.66 -5.85
CA HIS A 91 -13.04 5.82 -7.31
C HIS A 91 -12.42 4.59 -8.00
N ASP A 92 -11.25 4.18 -7.51
CA ASP A 92 -10.36 3.24 -8.17
C ASP A 92 -10.43 1.81 -7.60
N TRP A 93 -11.11 1.64 -6.47
CA TRP A 93 -11.10 0.39 -5.70
C TRP A 93 -12.50 -0.07 -5.32
N ASP A 94 -12.70 -1.37 -5.35
CA ASP A 94 -13.91 -2.02 -4.84
C ASP A 94 -13.65 -2.61 -3.45
N ARG A 95 -14.54 -2.35 -2.50
CA ARG A 95 -14.48 -2.99 -1.17
C ARG A 95 -14.78 -4.48 -1.31
N VAL A 96 -13.98 -5.32 -0.65
CA VAL A 96 -14.13 -6.78 -0.66
C VAL A 96 -14.25 -7.34 0.75
N GLU A 97 -15.10 -8.34 0.94
CA GLU A 97 -15.28 -9.01 2.24
C GLU A 97 -14.24 -10.13 2.46
N THR A 98 -13.81 -10.77 1.38
CA THR A 98 -12.81 -11.85 1.40
C THR A 98 -11.53 -11.36 0.73
N PRO A 99 -10.52 -10.89 1.50
CA PRO A 99 -9.30 -10.34 0.93
C PRO A 99 -8.43 -11.41 0.27
N GLN A 100 -7.75 -11.00 -0.79
CA GLN A 100 -6.75 -11.75 -1.53
C GLN A 100 -5.39 -11.06 -1.43
N VAL A 101 -4.33 -11.79 -1.79
CA VAL A 101 -2.99 -11.20 -1.91
C VAL A 101 -3.05 -10.07 -2.93
N LEU A 102 -2.36 -8.96 -2.63
CA LEU A 102 -2.37 -7.70 -3.40
C LEU A 102 -3.64 -6.84 -3.26
N ASP A 103 -4.60 -7.21 -2.42
CA ASP A 103 -5.64 -6.25 -2.03
C ASP A 103 -5.04 -5.20 -1.07
N GLY A 104 -5.52 -3.97 -1.16
CA GLY A 104 -5.26 -2.93 -0.17
C GLY A 104 -6.00 -3.23 1.13
N ILE A 105 -5.40 -2.89 2.26
CA ILE A 105 -6.06 -2.88 3.57
C ILE A 105 -5.99 -1.47 4.15
N LEU A 106 -7.12 -1.00 4.68
CA LEU A 106 -7.25 0.32 5.28
C LEU A 106 -7.50 0.20 6.79
N PHE A 107 -6.89 1.10 7.55
CA PHE A 107 -7.00 1.17 9.01
C PHE A 107 -7.44 2.54 9.48
N VAL A 108 -8.29 2.55 10.51
CA VAL A 108 -8.77 3.76 11.18
C VAL A 108 -8.03 4.02 12.48
N ASN A 109 -7.95 5.29 12.85
CA ASN A 109 -7.51 5.71 14.18
C ASN A 109 -8.65 5.64 15.21
N SER A 110 -8.37 6.06 16.44
CA SER A 110 -9.37 6.08 17.53
C SER A 110 -10.56 7.03 17.30
N LYS A 111 -10.47 7.93 16.32
CA LYS A 111 -11.56 8.82 15.91
C LYS A 111 -12.36 8.25 14.72
N GLY A 112 -12.04 7.04 14.26
CA GLY A 112 -12.70 6.42 13.09
C GLY A 112 -12.26 6.99 11.74
N VAL A 113 -11.18 7.78 11.71
CA VAL A 113 -10.63 8.34 10.46
C VAL A 113 -9.62 7.37 9.88
N ALA A 114 -9.80 6.97 8.61
CA ALA A 114 -8.82 6.13 7.96
C ALA A 114 -7.54 6.91 7.73
N ASN A 115 -6.42 6.43 8.25
CA ASN A 115 -5.17 7.19 8.27
C ASN A 115 -3.93 6.34 8.01
N HIS A 116 -4.10 5.05 7.73
CA HIS A 116 -3.01 4.13 7.49
C HIS A 116 -3.45 3.01 6.56
N ALA A 117 -2.56 2.59 5.67
CA ALA A 117 -2.84 1.57 4.67
C ALA A 117 -1.68 0.58 4.52
N GLY A 118 -2.00 -0.58 3.96
CA GLY A 118 -1.05 -1.64 3.63
C GLY A 118 -1.52 -2.50 2.46
N ILE A 119 -0.73 -3.52 2.13
CA ILE A 119 -1.05 -4.49 1.07
C ILE A 119 -1.12 -5.87 1.70
N VAL A 120 -2.22 -6.58 1.43
CA VAL A 120 -2.47 -7.95 1.91
C VAL A 120 -1.46 -8.91 1.28
N LEU A 121 -0.89 -9.74 2.13
CA LEU A 121 0.01 -10.83 1.79
C LEU A 121 -0.62 -12.18 2.16
N SER A 122 0.00 -13.27 1.71
CA SER A 122 -0.43 -14.61 2.10
C SER A 122 -0.27 -14.85 3.60
N LYS A 123 -0.94 -15.91 4.09
CA LYS A 123 -0.88 -16.38 5.49
C LYS A 123 -1.34 -15.32 6.50
N ARG A 124 -2.37 -14.55 6.15
CA ARG A 124 -2.98 -13.51 7.00
C ARG A 124 -1.97 -12.44 7.41
N ARG A 125 -1.08 -12.06 6.51
CA ARG A 125 -0.10 -11.01 6.71
C ARG A 125 -0.42 -9.81 5.85
N PHE A 126 0.23 -8.70 6.13
CA PHE A 126 0.24 -7.54 5.26
C PHE A 126 1.57 -6.82 5.40
N ILE A 127 1.95 -6.10 4.36
CA ILE A 127 3.13 -5.23 4.35
C ILE A 127 2.68 -3.77 4.32
N HIS A 128 3.35 -2.92 5.08
CA HIS A 128 3.01 -1.51 5.18
C HIS A 128 4.21 -0.68 5.61
N CYS A 129 4.21 0.62 5.31
CA CYS A 129 5.17 1.56 5.86
C CYS A 129 4.58 2.27 7.08
N CYS A 130 5.12 2.01 8.27
CA CYS A 130 4.79 2.74 9.50
C CYS A 130 6.02 3.51 10.01
N ARG A 131 5.98 4.08 11.22
CA ARG A 131 7.10 4.87 11.77
C ARG A 131 8.43 4.11 11.85
N GLN A 132 8.38 2.77 11.91
CA GLN A 132 9.54 1.89 11.92
C GLN A 132 10.12 1.63 10.52
N GLY A 133 9.48 2.15 9.47
CA GLY A 133 9.78 1.83 8.07
C GLY A 133 8.78 0.83 7.48
N VAL A 134 9.16 0.23 6.35
CA VAL A 134 8.38 -0.84 5.72
C VAL A 134 8.57 -2.14 6.49
N VAL A 135 7.48 -2.68 7.01
CA VAL A 135 7.46 -3.89 7.84
C VAL A 135 6.32 -4.83 7.43
N VAL A 136 6.45 -6.11 7.80
CA VAL A 136 5.39 -7.11 7.66
C VAL A 136 4.75 -7.35 9.02
N SER A 137 3.43 -7.25 9.06
CA SER A 137 2.60 -7.44 10.25
C SER A 137 1.55 -8.52 10.00
N ARG A 138 0.89 -9.01 11.07
CA ARG A 138 -0.18 -10.00 10.93
C ARG A 138 -1.55 -9.35 11.06
N LEU A 139 -2.49 -9.79 10.24
CA LEU A 139 -3.88 -9.32 10.24
C LEU A 139 -4.67 -9.77 11.47
N ASP A 140 -4.24 -10.88 12.10
CA ASP A 140 -4.87 -11.42 13.31
C ASP A 140 -4.29 -10.84 14.61
N ASP A 141 -3.29 -9.97 14.53
CA ASP A 141 -2.84 -9.19 15.69
C ASP A 141 -3.98 -8.28 16.15
N VAL A 142 -4.33 -8.35 17.44
CA VAL A 142 -5.48 -7.63 18.02
C VAL A 142 -5.42 -6.12 17.75
N SER A 143 -4.21 -5.55 17.80
CA SER A 143 -3.94 -4.13 17.56
C SER A 143 -4.30 -3.67 16.14
N TRP A 144 -4.20 -4.56 15.15
CA TRP A 144 -4.54 -4.30 13.75
C TRP A 144 -5.98 -4.68 13.47
N LYS A 145 -6.41 -5.86 13.91
CA LYS A 145 -7.78 -6.37 13.69
C LYS A 145 -8.86 -5.42 14.19
N THR A 146 -8.64 -4.77 15.33
CA THR A 146 -9.60 -3.80 15.90
C THR A 146 -9.65 -2.47 15.16
N LYS A 147 -8.65 -2.17 14.33
CA LYS A 147 -8.53 -0.93 13.56
C LYS A 147 -8.79 -1.13 12.08
N THR A 148 -8.94 -2.36 11.61
CA THR A 148 -9.25 -2.65 10.21
C THR A 148 -10.58 -2.03 9.86
N GLU A 149 -10.57 -1.14 8.87
CA GLU A 149 -11.78 -0.54 8.31
C GLU A 149 -12.32 -1.43 7.18
N GLY A 150 -11.44 -1.91 6.32
CA GLY A 150 -11.83 -2.69 5.15
C GLY A 150 -10.67 -3.17 4.31
N PHE A 151 -11.03 -4.00 3.33
CA PHE A 151 -10.14 -4.50 2.29
C PHE A 151 -10.65 -4.03 0.93
N TYR A 152 -9.72 -3.75 0.03
CA TYR A 152 -10.01 -3.06 -1.22
C TYR A 152 -9.24 -3.69 -2.36
N ARG A 153 -9.95 -4.03 -3.44
CA ARG A 153 -9.34 -4.55 -4.67
C ARG A 153 -9.33 -3.46 -5.73
N LEU A 154 -8.17 -3.26 -6.35
CA LEU A 154 -8.02 -2.27 -7.42
C LEU A 154 -8.84 -2.71 -8.64
N LYS A 155 -9.57 -1.77 -9.25
CA LYS A 155 -10.34 -2.02 -10.48
C LYS A 155 -9.37 -2.27 -11.64
N ASN A 156 -9.72 -3.23 -12.51
CA ASN A 156 -8.83 -3.68 -13.60
C ASN A 156 -8.58 -2.61 -14.69
N ASP A 157 -9.37 -1.53 -14.71
CA ASP A 157 -9.38 -0.54 -15.80
C ASP A 157 -8.31 0.55 -15.62
N ILE A 158 -7.49 0.50 -14.56
CA ILE A 158 -6.45 1.49 -14.23
C ILE A 158 -5.08 1.09 -14.82
N ARG A 159 -5.09 0.19 -15.82
CA ARG A 159 -3.89 -0.22 -16.54
C ARG A 159 -3.51 0.85 -17.56
N SER A 160 -2.22 1.18 -17.63
CA SER A 160 -1.65 2.11 -18.61
C SER A 160 -1.78 1.61 -20.04
#